data_AF-A0A936DF44-F1
#
_entry.id   AF-A0A936DF44-F1
#
_cell.length_a   1.000
_cell.length_b   1.000
_cell.length_c   1.000
_cell.angle_alpha   90.00
_cell.angle_beta   90.00
_cell.angle_gamma   90.00
#
_symmetry.space_group_name_H-M   'P 1'
#
loop_
_entity.id
_entity.type
_entity.pdbx_description
1 polymer ?
#
loop_
_entity_poly.entity_id
_entity_poly.type
_entity_poly.pdbx_seq_one_letter_code
_entity_poly.pdbx_strand_id
1 'polypeptide(L)'
;MTRTAVLLSLVVLTAAPLGCQKKDKETKNPDDAAESDKDPLEELKGIPVAIQAEVDGVLKPITDVDVVIDQVTTMPERLGVDPKGLRAMASASLKDGTIAVNLDIGADAKAEIEGVLATIKGIGIGLKETPQRVPVAAKNIVAQGAKAAALVAKLTAKFQAKLSSPFTKAEEKLKIQADLDAVMKLDVDIKTTVNEAKSTVMGLPAKGTEALAKITAAFTAG
;
A
#
# COMPACT_ATOMS: atom_id res chain seq x y z
N MET A 1 36.88 -2.36 -26.50
CA MET A 1 35.45 -2.06 -26.71
C MET A 1 35.26 -0.58 -26.42
N THR A 2 35.12 0.21 -27.48
CA THR A 2 34.85 1.65 -27.49
C THR A 2 33.37 1.91 -27.25
N ARG A 3 33.04 2.95 -26.47
CA ARG A 3 31.83 3.79 -26.56
C ARG A 3 31.92 4.90 -25.51
N THR A 4 32.42 6.07 -25.91
CA THR A 4 31.74 7.23 -26.54
C THR A 4 31.28 8.25 -25.51
N ALA A 5 31.94 9.39 -25.62
CA ALA A 5 31.74 10.60 -24.85
C ALA A 5 30.44 11.33 -25.23
N VAL A 6 29.99 12.09 -24.24
CA VAL A 6 28.96 13.13 -24.25
C VAL A 6 29.24 14.18 -25.34
N LEU A 7 28.20 14.59 -26.07
CA LEU A 7 28.18 15.88 -26.76
C LEU A 7 26.75 16.46 -26.78
N LEU A 8 26.62 17.54 -26.01
CA LEU A 8 25.56 18.54 -26.03
C LEU A 8 25.33 19.08 -27.45
N SER A 9 24.09 19.23 -27.88
CA SER A 9 23.73 20.20 -28.93
C SER A 9 22.30 20.68 -28.75
N LEU A 10 22.21 21.94 -28.33
CA LEU A 10 21.04 22.80 -28.25
C LEU A 10 20.89 23.47 -29.62
N VAL A 11 19.75 23.31 -30.31
CA VAL A 11 19.42 24.11 -31.50
C VAL A 11 18.01 24.65 -31.40
N VAL A 12 17.92 25.93 -31.76
CA VAL A 12 16.89 26.92 -31.51
C VAL A 12 15.80 26.89 -32.60
N LEU A 13 14.58 27.11 -32.13
CA LEU A 13 13.43 27.77 -32.75
C LEU A 13 13.63 28.39 -34.16
N THR A 14 12.84 27.94 -35.14
CA THR A 14 12.54 28.72 -36.36
C THR A 14 11.04 28.74 -36.64
N ALA A 15 10.55 29.94 -36.91
CA ALA A 15 9.17 30.33 -37.16
C ALA A 15 8.58 29.80 -38.48
N ALA A 16 7.24 29.82 -38.54
CA ALA A 16 6.38 29.47 -39.67
C ALA A 16 6.60 30.36 -40.92
N PRO A 17 6.08 29.95 -42.11
CA PRO A 17 4.81 30.57 -42.53
C PRO A 17 3.80 29.65 -43.27
N LEU A 18 2.53 29.94 -43.00
CA LEU A 18 1.35 29.99 -43.90
C LEU A 18 1.39 29.19 -45.22
N GLY A 19 0.60 28.12 -45.26
CA GLY A 19 0.04 27.52 -46.48
C GLY A 19 -1.46 27.24 -46.28
N CYS A 20 -2.29 27.87 -47.09
CA CYS A 20 -3.75 27.84 -47.04
C CYS A 20 -4.39 26.51 -47.52
N GLN A 21 -5.52 26.19 -46.89
CA GLN A 21 -6.72 25.49 -47.40
C GLN A 21 -6.63 23.98 -47.76
N LYS A 22 -7.35 23.16 -46.97
CA LYS A 22 -8.72 22.73 -47.31
C LYS A 22 -9.48 22.28 -46.06
N LYS A 23 -10.74 22.71 -45.97
CA LYS A 23 -11.73 22.23 -45.02
C LYS A 23 -12.07 20.79 -45.37
N ASP A 24 -11.79 19.86 -44.46
CA ASP A 24 -12.61 18.67 -44.30
C ASP A 24 -13.14 18.65 -42.86
N LYS A 25 -14.47 18.56 -42.78
CA LYS A 25 -15.22 18.42 -41.55
C LYS A 25 -14.98 17.00 -41.02
N GLU A 26 -14.02 16.84 -40.12
CA GLU A 26 -14.13 15.80 -39.11
C GLU A 26 -14.65 16.44 -37.83
N THR A 27 -15.91 16.18 -37.55
CA THR A 27 -16.44 16.24 -36.19
C THR A 27 -15.58 15.33 -35.32
N LYS A 28 -14.64 15.92 -34.57
CA LYS A 28 -14.04 15.24 -33.43
C LYS A 28 -15.17 14.89 -32.48
N ASN A 29 -15.42 13.59 -32.32
CA ASN A 29 -16.22 13.09 -31.21
C ASN A 29 -15.60 13.62 -29.91
N PRO A 30 -16.38 14.18 -28.98
CA PRO A 30 -15.89 14.62 -27.68
C PRO A 30 -15.56 13.46 -26.71
N ASP A 31 -15.52 12.21 -27.20
CA ASP A 31 -15.30 11.02 -26.37
C ASP A 31 -13.82 10.63 -26.19
N ASP A 32 -12.87 11.39 -26.72
CA ASP A 32 -11.45 11.27 -26.30
C ASP A 32 -11.20 11.93 -24.92
N ALA A 33 -12.15 11.76 -24.01
CA ALA A 33 -11.85 11.88 -22.59
C ALA A 33 -11.00 10.66 -22.25
N ALA A 34 -9.71 10.90 -22.05
CA ALA A 34 -8.71 9.89 -21.66
C ALA A 34 -9.26 8.93 -20.60
N GLU A 35 -9.81 7.80 -21.05
CA GLU A 35 -10.12 6.68 -20.18
C GLU A 35 -8.77 6.15 -19.71
N SER A 36 -8.58 6.10 -18.39
CA SER A 36 -7.49 5.36 -17.78
C SER A 36 -7.39 3.99 -18.47
N ASP A 37 -6.22 3.72 -19.07
CA ASP A 37 -5.85 2.55 -19.89
C ASP A 37 -5.92 1.19 -19.16
N LYS A 38 -6.59 1.12 -18.01
CA LYS A 38 -6.77 -0.08 -17.18
C LYS A 38 -8.17 -0.64 -17.38
N ASP A 39 -8.25 -1.94 -17.63
CA ASP A 39 -9.52 -2.68 -17.70
C ASP A 39 -10.32 -2.50 -16.39
N PRO A 40 -11.55 -1.96 -16.43
CA PRO A 40 -12.38 -1.74 -15.24
C PRO A 40 -12.62 -3.02 -14.40
N LEU A 41 -12.60 -4.19 -15.03
CA LEU A 41 -12.74 -5.46 -14.30
C LEU A 41 -11.48 -5.78 -13.48
N GLU A 42 -10.29 -5.56 -14.05
CA GLU A 42 -9.02 -5.74 -13.33
C GLU A 42 -8.87 -4.71 -12.21
N GLU A 43 -9.36 -3.48 -12.43
CA GLU A 43 -9.40 -2.47 -11.37
C GLU A 43 -10.32 -2.89 -10.21
N LEU A 44 -11.50 -3.46 -10.52
CA LEU A 44 -12.42 -3.98 -9.50
C LEU A 44 -11.78 -5.13 -8.70
N LYS A 45 -11.07 -6.05 -9.36
CA LYS A 45 -10.35 -7.16 -8.71
C LYS A 45 -9.20 -6.70 -7.81
N GLY A 46 -8.62 -5.53 -8.08
CA GLY A 46 -7.54 -4.96 -7.26
C GLY A 46 -7.99 -4.32 -5.96
N ILE A 47 -9.28 -4.02 -5.81
CA ILE A 47 -9.81 -3.30 -4.64
C ILE A 47 -9.62 -4.05 -3.31
N PRO A 48 -9.88 -5.38 -3.21
CA PRO A 48 -9.61 -6.13 -1.99
C PRO A 48 -8.16 -6.02 -1.52
N VAL A 49 -7.19 -6.05 -2.45
CA VAL A 49 -5.76 -5.91 -2.12
C VAL A 49 -5.46 -4.51 -1.59
N ALA A 50 -6.04 -3.47 -2.19
CA ALA A 50 -5.89 -2.10 -1.71
C ALA A 50 -6.50 -1.91 -0.31
N ILE A 51 -7.65 -2.52 -0.03
CA ILE A 51 -8.26 -2.51 1.31
C ILE A 51 -7.35 -3.22 2.32
N GLN A 52 -6.82 -4.39 1.98
CA GLN A 52 -5.91 -5.14 2.86
C GLN A 52 -4.64 -4.34 3.16
N ALA A 53 -4.07 -3.64 2.17
CA ALA A 53 -2.88 -2.80 2.39
C ALA A 53 -3.11 -1.69 3.42
N GLU A 54 -4.32 -1.10 3.48
CA GLU A 54 -4.67 -0.12 4.52
C GLU A 54 -4.72 -0.76 5.91
N VAL A 55 -5.29 -1.98 6.02
CA VAL A 55 -5.32 -2.75 7.28
C VAL A 55 -3.90 -3.10 7.72
N ASP A 56 -3.10 -3.67 6.83
CA ASP A 56 -1.73 -4.11 7.10
C ASP A 56 -0.84 -2.93 7.49
N GLY A 57 -1.03 -1.77 6.87
CA GLY A 57 -0.30 -0.56 7.21
C GLY A 57 -0.45 -0.19 8.68
N VAL A 58 -1.67 -0.28 9.22
CA VAL A 58 -1.95 0.03 10.64
C VAL A 58 -1.54 -1.13 11.54
N LEU A 59 -1.72 -2.37 11.09
CA LEU A 59 -1.44 -3.57 11.88
C LEU A 59 0.06 -3.87 12.03
N LYS A 60 0.87 -3.55 11.03
CA LYS A 60 2.28 -3.96 10.97
C LYS A 60 3.12 -3.60 12.21
N PRO A 61 3.09 -2.36 12.73
CA PRO A 61 3.84 -2.03 13.95
C PRO A 61 3.44 -2.88 15.15
N ILE A 62 2.20 -3.37 15.22
CA ILE A 62 1.69 -4.23 16.30
C ILE A 62 2.26 -5.63 16.16
N THR A 63 2.26 -6.19 14.96
CA THR A 63 2.77 -7.56 14.72
C THR A 63 4.29 -7.65 14.80
N ASP A 64 5.00 -6.57 14.46
CA ASP A 64 6.45 -6.54 14.49
C ASP A 64 7.03 -6.45 15.92
N VAL A 65 6.20 -6.18 16.94
CA VAL A 65 6.65 -6.13 18.34
C VAL A 65 7.29 -7.43 18.79
N ASP A 66 6.67 -8.58 18.50
CA ASP A 66 7.19 -9.86 18.99
C ASP A 66 8.47 -10.26 18.27
N VAL A 67 8.58 -9.92 16.98
CA VAL A 67 9.79 -10.12 16.20
C VAL A 67 10.95 -9.35 16.81
N VAL A 68 10.74 -8.09 17.15
CA VAL A 68 11.84 -7.24 17.64
C VAL A 68 12.21 -7.54 19.09
N ILE A 69 11.25 -7.99 19.91
CA ILE A 69 11.54 -8.53 21.25
C ILE A 69 12.44 -9.76 21.11
N ASP A 70 12.06 -10.72 20.25
CA ASP A 70 12.84 -11.93 20.03
C ASP A 70 14.27 -11.62 19.55
N GLN A 71 14.41 -10.73 18.57
CA GLN A 71 15.71 -10.25 18.08
C GLN A 71 16.56 -9.67 19.21
N VAL A 72 16.02 -8.76 20.03
CA VAL A 72 16.76 -8.16 21.15
C VAL A 72 17.12 -9.18 22.22
N THR A 73 16.31 -10.24 22.40
CA THR A 73 16.60 -11.29 23.38
C THR A 73 17.66 -12.29 22.91
N THR A 74 17.76 -12.56 21.61
CA THR A 74 18.65 -13.60 21.05
C THR A 74 19.98 -13.03 20.53
N MET A 75 20.00 -11.76 20.12
CA MET A 75 21.22 -11.07 19.66
C MET A 75 22.40 -11.11 20.65
N PRO A 76 22.22 -10.95 21.98
CA PRO A 76 23.34 -10.93 22.92
C PRO A 76 24.24 -12.17 22.84
N GLU A 77 23.63 -13.35 22.78
CA GLU A 77 24.35 -14.62 22.68
C GLU A 77 25.08 -14.74 21.33
N ARG A 78 24.42 -14.36 20.24
CA ARG A 78 24.99 -14.47 18.89
C ARG A 78 26.14 -13.50 18.63
N LEU A 79 26.04 -12.29 19.18
CA LEU A 79 26.98 -11.18 18.94
C LEU A 79 28.00 -11.01 20.07
N GLY A 80 27.88 -11.74 21.17
CA GLY A 80 28.75 -11.59 22.34
C GLY A 80 28.62 -10.22 23.02
N VAL A 81 27.42 -9.63 23.01
CA VAL A 81 27.15 -8.31 23.62
C VAL A 81 26.40 -8.44 24.93
N ASP A 82 26.55 -7.46 25.82
CA ASP A 82 25.82 -7.44 27.08
C ASP A 82 24.30 -7.31 26.85
N PRO A 83 23.47 -8.27 27.32
CA PRO A 83 22.02 -8.22 27.14
C PRO A 83 21.38 -6.97 27.73
N LYS A 84 21.89 -6.48 28.87
CA LYS A 84 21.33 -5.32 29.56
C LYS A 84 21.61 -4.03 28.80
N GLY A 85 22.83 -3.84 28.32
CA GLY A 85 23.22 -2.74 27.45
C GLY A 85 22.40 -2.71 26.17
N LEU A 86 22.22 -3.85 25.51
CA LEU A 86 21.39 -3.94 24.30
C LEU A 86 19.92 -3.57 24.55
N ARG A 87 19.34 -4.07 25.65
CA ARG A 87 17.98 -3.68 26.06
C ARG A 87 17.87 -2.19 26.39
N ALA A 88 18.88 -1.59 27.02
CA ALA A 88 18.91 -0.15 27.29
C ALA A 88 18.93 0.66 25.99
N MET A 89 19.74 0.26 24.99
CA MET A 89 19.75 0.86 23.66
C MET A 89 18.40 0.72 22.95
N ALA A 90 17.79 -0.47 23.00
CA ALA A 90 16.45 -0.73 22.48
C ALA A 90 15.39 0.16 23.15
N SER A 91 15.45 0.31 24.48
CA SER A 91 14.56 1.19 25.25
C SER A 91 14.69 2.65 24.86
N ALA A 92 15.93 3.13 24.66
CA ALA A 92 16.19 4.49 24.18
C ALA A 92 15.59 4.68 22.78
N SER A 93 15.90 3.78 21.83
CA SER A 93 15.36 3.83 20.48
C SER A 93 13.82 3.85 20.44
N LEU A 94 13.16 3.07 21.30
CA LEU A 94 11.70 3.06 21.42
C LEU A 94 11.13 4.39 21.94
N LYS A 95 11.78 4.98 22.95
CA LYS A 95 11.27 6.14 23.68
C LYS A 95 11.52 7.45 22.95
N ASP A 96 12.78 7.69 22.58
CA ASP A 96 13.26 8.97 22.04
C ASP A 96 13.82 8.85 20.62
N GLY A 97 13.91 7.64 20.06
CA GLY A 97 14.37 7.43 18.68
C GLY A 97 15.89 7.47 18.51
N THR A 98 16.64 7.32 19.61
CA THR A 98 18.11 7.21 19.60
C THR A 98 18.56 5.92 18.93
N ILE A 99 19.45 6.06 17.93
CA ILE A 99 20.16 4.95 17.30
C ILE A 99 21.64 5.22 17.53
N ALA A 100 22.17 4.70 18.62
CA ALA A 100 23.56 4.85 19.00
C ALA A 100 24.08 3.53 19.56
N VAL A 101 25.07 2.95 18.88
CA VAL A 101 25.74 1.72 19.32
C VAL A 101 27.10 2.08 19.87
N ASN A 102 27.17 2.17 21.20
CA ASN A 102 28.37 2.50 21.97
C ASN A 102 29.02 1.23 22.53
N LEU A 103 29.22 0.24 21.66
CA LEU A 103 29.85 -1.04 21.99
C LEU A 103 31.13 -1.21 21.16
N ASP A 104 32.16 -1.79 21.77
CA ASP A 104 33.39 -2.17 21.08
C ASP A 104 33.20 -3.53 20.41
N ILE A 105 32.63 -3.51 19.20
CA ILE A 105 32.27 -4.70 18.41
C ILE A 105 32.64 -4.51 16.94
N GLY A 106 32.68 -5.62 16.19
CA GLY A 106 32.90 -5.59 14.75
C GLY A 106 31.85 -4.78 13.99
N ALA A 107 32.25 -4.20 12.86
CA ALA A 107 31.39 -3.32 12.04
C ALA A 107 30.07 -3.99 11.62
N ASP A 108 30.10 -5.28 11.26
CA ASP A 108 28.91 -6.02 10.85
C ASP A 108 27.91 -6.20 12.01
N ALA A 109 28.41 -6.54 13.20
CA ALA A 109 27.59 -6.66 14.41
C ALA A 109 26.99 -5.30 14.81
N LYS A 110 27.76 -4.21 14.65
CA LYS A 110 27.29 -2.85 14.86
C LYS A 110 26.16 -2.48 13.90
N ALA A 111 26.34 -2.72 12.60
CA ALA A 111 25.34 -2.43 11.58
C ALA A 111 24.04 -3.22 11.83
N GLU A 112 24.15 -4.47 12.28
CA GLU A 112 23.00 -5.29 12.62
C GLU A 112 22.23 -4.73 13.83
N ILE A 113 22.92 -4.36 14.90
CA ILE A 113 22.30 -3.72 16.07
C ILE A 113 21.64 -2.39 15.65
N GLU A 114 22.32 -1.55 14.86
CA GLU A 114 21.76 -0.30 14.34
C GLU A 114 20.48 -0.53 13.52
N GLY A 115 20.46 -1.58 12.70
CA GLY A 115 19.28 -2.01 11.94
C GLY A 115 18.10 -2.35 12.85
N VAL A 116 18.33 -3.17 13.89
CA VAL A 116 17.28 -3.52 14.85
C VAL A 116 16.81 -2.29 15.63
N LEU A 117 17.72 -1.42 16.08
CA LEU A 117 17.35 -0.18 16.75
C LEU A 117 16.50 0.72 15.84
N ALA A 118 16.83 0.83 14.55
CA ALA A 118 16.02 1.58 13.58
C ALA A 118 14.61 0.99 13.43
N THR A 119 14.49 -0.35 13.40
CA THR A 119 13.20 -1.04 13.40
C THR A 119 12.39 -0.73 14.66
N ILE A 120 13.01 -0.79 15.84
CA ILE A 120 12.37 -0.47 17.13
C ILE A 120 11.84 0.96 17.15
N LYS A 121 12.63 1.92 16.65
CA LYS A 121 12.19 3.32 16.50
C LYS A 121 10.95 3.41 15.62
N GLY A 122 10.97 2.76 14.45
CA GLY A 122 9.84 2.72 13.53
C GLY A 122 8.58 2.13 14.16
N ILE A 123 8.72 1.03 14.91
CA ILE A 123 7.63 0.42 15.68
C ILE A 123 7.11 1.40 16.74
N GLY A 124 7.98 2.02 17.53
CA GLY A 124 7.60 2.98 18.57
C GLY A 124 6.80 4.16 18.03
N ILE A 125 7.22 4.71 16.89
CA ILE A 125 6.48 5.77 16.18
C ILE A 125 5.14 5.23 15.68
N GLY A 126 5.15 4.11 14.95
CA GLY A 126 3.94 3.53 14.36
C GLY A 126 2.87 3.15 15.39
N LEU A 127 3.27 2.64 16.56
CA LEU A 127 2.36 2.34 17.67
C LEU A 127 1.76 3.61 18.28
N LYS A 128 2.57 4.66 18.52
CA LYS A 128 2.09 5.96 19.03
C LYS A 128 1.14 6.64 18.05
N GLU A 129 1.39 6.51 16.75
CA GLU A 129 0.56 7.09 15.68
C GLU A 129 -0.66 6.25 15.32
N THR A 130 -0.77 5.01 15.81
CA THR A 130 -1.89 4.10 15.49
C THR A 130 -3.27 4.76 15.66
N PRO A 131 -3.58 5.48 16.75
CA PRO A 131 -4.87 6.16 16.90
C PRO A 131 -5.17 7.19 15.80
N GLN A 132 -4.15 7.84 15.24
CA GLN A 132 -4.29 8.83 14.17
C GLN A 132 -4.37 8.17 12.79
N ARG A 133 -3.70 7.03 12.60
CA ARG A 133 -3.69 6.28 11.34
C ARG A 133 -5.00 5.52 11.09
N VAL A 134 -5.69 5.08 12.15
CA VAL A 134 -6.97 4.36 12.07
C VAL A 134 -8.07 5.13 11.31
N PRO A 135 -8.40 6.40 11.64
CA PRO A 135 -9.43 7.12 10.91
C PRO A 135 -9.04 7.39 9.44
N VAL A 136 -7.75 7.53 9.14
CA VAL A 136 -7.25 7.67 7.76
C VAL A 136 -7.45 6.38 6.98
N ALA A 137 -7.02 5.24 7.53
CA ALA A 137 -7.22 3.92 6.92
C ALA A 137 -8.72 3.62 6.74
N ALA A 138 -9.55 3.88 7.75
CA ALA A 138 -10.99 3.68 7.66
C ALA A 138 -11.63 4.53 6.53
N LYS A 139 -11.16 5.78 6.34
CA LYS A 139 -11.60 6.63 5.23
C LYS A 139 -11.16 6.08 3.88
N ASN A 140 -9.92 5.62 3.76
CA ASN A 140 -9.39 5.03 2.52
C ASN A 140 -10.14 3.74 2.15
N ILE A 141 -10.42 2.88 3.12
CA ILE A 141 -11.22 1.66 2.93
C ILE A 141 -12.61 2.00 2.39
N VAL A 142 -13.28 3.01 2.94
CA VAL A 142 -14.60 3.47 2.46
C VAL A 142 -14.50 4.03 1.04
N ALA A 143 -13.43 4.78 0.73
CA ALA A 143 -13.20 5.31 -0.61
C ALA A 143 -13.00 4.18 -1.65
N GLN A 144 -12.30 3.10 -1.28
CA GLN A 144 -12.18 1.91 -2.13
C GLN A 144 -13.54 1.23 -2.33
N GLY A 145 -14.38 1.13 -1.30
CA GLY A 145 -15.75 0.64 -1.44
C GLY A 145 -16.61 1.47 -2.40
N ALA A 146 -16.52 2.80 -2.32
CA ALA A 146 -17.21 3.70 -3.25
C ALA A 146 -16.71 3.54 -4.70
N LYS A 147 -15.39 3.37 -4.87
CA LYS A 147 -14.78 3.08 -6.17
C LYS A 147 -15.28 1.75 -6.74
N ALA A 148 -15.37 0.71 -5.91
CA ALA A 148 -15.92 -0.58 -6.32
C ALA A 148 -17.36 -0.45 -6.83
N ALA A 149 -18.22 0.25 -6.09
CA ALA A 149 -19.60 0.47 -6.48
C ALA A 149 -19.71 1.17 -7.85
N ALA A 150 -18.87 2.17 -8.11
CA ALA A 150 -18.83 2.86 -9.41
C ALA A 150 -18.39 1.93 -10.56
N LEU A 151 -17.35 1.11 -10.34
CA LEU A 151 -16.86 0.15 -11.32
C LEU A 151 -17.89 -0.95 -11.60
N VAL A 152 -18.54 -1.47 -10.56
CA VAL A 152 -19.64 -2.44 -10.67
C VAL A 152 -20.78 -1.88 -11.51
N ALA A 153 -21.20 -0.64 -11.26
CA ALA A 153 -22.23 0.00 -12.07
C ALA A 153 -21.82 0.14 -13.55
N LYS A 154 -20.58 0.58 -13.83
CA LYS A 154 -20.05 0.70 -15.20
C LYS A 154 -20.01 -0.65 -15.92
N LEU A 155 -19.50 -1.69 -15.26
CA LEU A 155 -19.39 -3.04 -15.81
C LEU A 155 -20.77 -3.67 -16.04
N THR A 156 -21.70 -3.48 -15.09
CA THR A 156 -23.07 -3.98 -15.20
C THR A 156 -23.78 -3.38 -16.41
N ALA A 157 -23.73 -2.06 -16.56
CA ALA A 157 -24.31 -1.38 -17.72
C ALA A 157 -23.69 -1.86 -19.04
N LYS A 158 -22.35 -2.02 -19.08
CA LYS A 158 -21.62 -2.54 -20.25
C LYS A 158 -22.07 -3.95 -20.63
N PHE A 159 -22.18 -4.86 -19.66
CA PHE A 159 -22.59 -6.24 -19.92
C PHE A 159 -24.06 -6.35 -20.29
N GLN A 160 -24.95 -5.62 -19.63
CA GLN A 160 -26.38 -5.59 -19.97
C GLN A 160 -26.64 -5.04 -21.38
N ALA A 161 -25.91 -4.00 -21.80
CA ALA A 161 -25.97 -3.49 -23.16
C ALA A 161 -25.54 -4.55 -24.19
N LYS A 162 -24.45 -5.28 -23.92
CA LYS A 162 -23.99 -6.37 -24.80
C LYS A 162 -24.95 -7.57 -24.84
N LEU A 163 -25.56 -7.95 -23.73
CA LEU A 163 -26.56 -9.03 -23.68
C LEU A 163 -27.81 -8.69 -24.48
N SER A 164 -28.23 -7.42 -24.43
CA SER A 164 -29.41 -6.90 -25.14
C SER A 164 -29.17 -6.68 -26.63
N SER A 165 -27.92 -6.62 -27.08
CA SER A 165 -27.59 -6.45 -28.49
C SER A 165 -28.09 -7.64 -29.33
N PRO A 166 -28.77 -7.39 -30.46
CA PRO A 166 -29.18 -8.44 -31.39
C PRO A 166 -27.99 -9.06 -32.15
N PHE A 167 -26.82 -8.43 -32.11
CA PHE A 167 -25.62 -8.87 -32.82
C PHE A 167 -24.71 -9.80 -32.00
N THR A 168 -24.95 -9.92 -30.69
CA THR A 168 -24.17 -10.78 -29.81
C THR A 168 -24.59 -12.24 -29.97
N LYS A 169 -23.63 -13.12 -30.27
CA LYS A 169 -23.90 -14.55 -30.50
C LYS A 169 -24.30 -15.26 -29.21
N ALA A 170 -25.07 -16.35 -29.29
CA ALA A 170 -25.55 -17.09 -28.12
C ALA A 170 -24.43 -17.53 -27.16
N GLU A 171 -23.32 -18.07 -27.68
CA GLU A 171 -22.17 -18.46 -26.87
C GLU A 171 -21.49 -17.26 -26.17
N GLU A 172 -21.45 -16.11 -26.85
CA GLU A 172 -20.89 -14.89 -26.28
C GLU A 172 -21.82 -14.32 -25.19
N LYS A 173 -23.15 -14.41 -25.39
CA LYS A 173 -24.13 -14.05 -24.35
C LYS A 173 -23.95 -14.87 -23.08
N LEU A 174 -23.66 -16.17 -23.19
CA LEU A 174 -23.36 -17.00 -22.02
C LEU A 174 -22.11 -16.53 -21.28
N LYS A 175 -21.03 -16.18 -22.01
CA LYS A 175 -19.80 -15.64 -21.40
C LYS A 175 -20.06 -14.29 -20.72
N ILE A 176 -20.77 -13.38 -21.38
CA ILE A 176 -21.10 -12.06 -20.82
C ILE A 176 -21.98 -12.21 -19.57
N GLN A 177 -22.92 -13.17 -19.55
CA GLN A 177 -23.72 -13.45 -18.36
C GLN A 177 -22.85 -13.95 -17.21
N ALA A 178 -21.91 -14.88 -17.48
CA ALA A 178 -20.98 -15.36 -16.47
C ALA A 178 -20.08 -14.23 -15.93
N ASP A 179 -19.60 -13.33 -16.79
CA ASP A 179 -18.80 -12.17 -16.38
C ASP A 179 -19.64 -11.19 -15.52
N LEU A 180 -20.91 -10.98 -15.87
CA LEU A 180 -21.83 -10.16 -15.08
C LEU A 180 -22.06 -10.79 -13.69
N ASP A 181 -22.30 -12.08 -13.62
CA ASP A 181 -22.49 -12.81 -12.36
C ASP A 181 -21.22 -12.72 -11.49
N ALA A 182 -20.03 -12.81 -12.10
CA ALA A 182 -18.76 -12.63 -11.41
C ALA A 182 -18.59 -11.20 -10.86
N VAL A 183 -19.00 -10.16 -11.61
CA VAL A 183 -18.99 -8.76 -11.12
C VAL A 183 -19.95 -8.59 -9.95
N MET A 184 -21.15 -9.16 -10.00
CA MET A 184 -22.11 -9.11 -8.90
C MET A 184 -21.59 -9.81 -7.65
N LYS A 185 -20.89 -10.95 -7.82
CA LYS A 185 -20.23 -11.61 -6.70
C LYS A 185 -19.13 -10.75 -6.09
N LEU A 186 -18.27 -10.16 -6.91
CA LEU A 186 -17.21 -9.26 -6.45
C LEU A 186 -17.77 -8.05 -5.69
N ASP A 187 -18.91 -7.50 -6.09
CA ASP A 187 -19.58 -6.41 -5.37
C ASP A 187 -19.95 -6.81 -3.93
N VAL A 188 -20.54 -8.00 -3.75
CA VAL A 188 -20.91 -8.53 -2.44
C VAL A 188 -19.67 -8.79 -1.59
N ASP A 189 -18.65 -9.43 -2.16
CA ASP A 189 -17.41 -9.77 -1.49
C ASP A 189 -16.70 -8.48 -1.02
N ILE A 190 -16.57 -7.48 -1.90
CA ILE A 190 -15.93 -6.19 -1.56
C ILE A 190 -16.71 -5.46 -0.48
N LYS A 191 -18.05 -5.42 -0.53
CA LYS A 191 -18.86 -4.80 0.54
C LYS A 191 -18.62 -5.46 1.89
N THR A 192 -18.48 -6.78 1.90
CA THR A 192 -18.15 -7.55 3.10
C THR A 192 -16.75 -7.19 3.59
N THR A 193 -15.76 -7.23 2.71
CA THR A 193 -14.37 -6.86 3.04
C THR A 193 -14.25 -5.44 3.56
N VAL A 194 -14.98 -4.46 3.00
CA VAL A 194 -15.00 -3.08 3.49
C VAL A 194 -15.48 -3.01 4.94
N ASN A 195 -16.55 -3.72 5.28
CA ASN A 195 -17.11 -3.71 6.62
C ASN A 195 -16.18 -4.39 7.63
N GLU A 196 -15.64 -5.55 7.27
CA GLU A 196 -14.70 -6.31 8.10
C GLU A 196 -13.39 -5.54 8.32
N ALA A 197 -12.82 -4.98 7.25
CA ALA A 197 -11.60 -4.18 7.33
C ALA A 197 -11.81 -2.94 8.20
N LYS A 198 -12.94 -2.23 8.02
CA LYS A 198 -13.29 -1.08 8.87
C LYS A 198 -13.42 -1.47 10.34
N SER A 199 -14.12 -2.56 10.64
CA SER A 199 -14.24 -3.06 12.02
C SER A 199 -12.87 -3.41 12.60
N THR A 200 -12.04 -4.08 11.81
CA THR A 200 -10.69 -4.48 12.20
C THR A 200 -9.83 -3.27 12.55
N VAL A 201 -9.70 -2.29 11.64
CA VAL A 201 -8.86 -1.11 11.90
C VAL A 201 -9.34 -0.31 13.11
N MET A 202 -10.66 -0.22 13.33
CA MET A 202 -11.23 0.49 14.47
C MET A 202 -10.90 -0.20 15.82
N GLY A 203 -10.59 -1.50 15.82
CA GLY A 203 -10.13 -2.24 16.99
C GLY A 203 -8.61 -2.14 17.26
N LEU A 204 -7.82 -1.65 16.31
CA LEU A 204 -6.37 -1.60 16.43
C LEU A 204 -5.80 -0.61 17.47
N PRO A 205 -6.46 0.50 17.85
CA PRO A 205 -5.91 1.40 18.88
C PRO A 205 -5.67 0.71 20.23
N ALA A 206 -6.58 -0.18 20.64
CA ALA A 206 -6.42 -0.96 21.87
C ALA A 206 -5.21 -1.92 21.76
N LYS A 207 -5.14 -2.67 20.66
CA LYS A 207 -4.00 -3.56 20.39
C LYS A 207 -2.67 -2.83 20.28
N GLY A 208 -2.65 -1.63 19.70
CA GLY A 208 -1.45 -0.78 19.64
C GLY A 208 -0.99 -0.33 21.02
N THR A 209 -1.92 -0.02 21.93
CA THR A 209 -1.62 0.32 23.32
C THR A 209 -1.04 -0.88 24.08
N GLU A 210 -1.65 -2.06 23.93
CA GLU A 210 -1.17 -3.31 24.51
C GLU A 210 0.23 -3.67 24.00
N ALA A 211 0.45 -3.56 22.69
CA ALA A 211 1.73 -3.82 22.06
C ALA A 211 2.82 -2.84 22.53
N LEU A 212 2.50 -1.55 22.67
CA LEU A 212 3.42 -0.55 23.22
C LEU A 212 3.79 -0.85 24.68
N ALA A 213 2.82 -1.28 25.49
CA ALA A 213 3.07 -1.70 26.86
C ALA A 213 3.98 -2.94 26.92
N LYS A 214 3.71 -3.94 26.06
CA LYS A 214 4.48 -5.18 25.94
C LYS A 214 5.95 -4.91 25.60
N ILE A 215 6.21 -4.16 24.52
CA ILE A 215 7.58 -3.84 24.10
C ILE A 215 8.32 -2.95 25.11
N THR A 216 7.61 -2.02 25.76
CA THR A 216 8.19 -1.20 26.83
C THR A 216 8.63 -2.08 28.00
N ALA A 217 7.76 -2.97 28.47
CA ALA A 217 8.06 -3.89 29.58
C ALA A 217 9.26 -4.78 29.25
N ALA A 218 9.29 -5.36 28.04
CA ALA A 218 10.37 -6.23 27.58
C ALA A 218 11.75 -5.54 27.61
N PHE A 219 11.82 -4.24 27.32
CA PHE A 219 13.08 -3.49 27.29
C PHE A 219 13.43 -2.80 28.62
N THR A 220 12.52 -2.76 29.60
CA THR A 220 12.79 -2.21 30.94
C THR A 220 13.09 -3.26 32.01
N ALA A 221 12.71 -4.53 31.80
CA ALA A 221 12.83 -5.60 32.80
C ALA A 221 14.25 -6.23 32.91
N GLY A 222 15.29 -5.62 32.31
CA GLY A 222 16.65 -6.18 32.18
C GLY A 222 17.74 -5.41 32.94
#